data_AF-A0A1Y0VUE8-F1
#
_entry.id   AF-A0A1Y0VUE8-F1
#
_cell.length_a   1.000
_cell.length_b   1.000
_cell.length_c   1.000
_cell.angle_alpha   90.00
_cell.angle_beta   90.00
_cell.angle_gamma   90.00
#
_symmetry.space_group_name_H-M   'P 1'
#
loop_
_entity.id
_entity.type
_entity.pdbx_description
1 polymer ?
#
loop_
_entity_poly.entity_id
_entity_poly.type
_entity_poly.pdbx_seq_one_letter_code
_entity_poly.pdbx_strand_id
1 'polypeptide(L)'
;MKSLSNLENFQWANQAVTPAENTFIMHSGARTKVTPLKGDATTNRLSVDQKINVSQALVENVGFYQGKSVNLLVTLKRNKSNLKGGSLSFTKDYFLGIDIAGEVMVTYQFVDANQNPLTIKTAFNYFGLNSNKYIGYQDYNSVISAVYANNPTNIRYESENQWMYLKNTTVGIPWRDPRQSFEVVTKPISQVTFAVHNNDSTPSSLVYLTEFLARPESAPAYAESSDFNQANNGVYLAAQQTVPSTNSFTSEVSFNLEHVYNSEQYIPERIKVTNFDGKDVTQYFDWRIEN
;
A
#
# COMPACT_ATOMS: atom_id res chain seq x y z
N MET A 1 -15.75 -3.97 -23.36
CA MET A 1 -15.72 -3.98 -21.87
C MET A 1 -16.77 -4.92 -21.27
N LYS A 2 -16.36 -5.73 -20.29
CA LYS A 2 -17.19 -6.70 -19.55
C LYS A 2 -17.46 -6.21 -18.12
N SER A 3 -18.52 -6.70 -17.48
CA SER A 3 -18.76 -6.46 -16.04
C SER A 3 -17.63 -7.08 -15.22
N LEU A 4 -17.22 -6.48 -14.09
CA LEU A 4 -16.25 -7.09 -13.18
C LEU A 4 -16.70 -8.47 -12.69
N SER A 5 -18.00 -8.70 -12.53
CA SER A 5 -18.56 -10.00 -12.16
C SER A 5 -18.23 -11.15 -13.14
N ASN A 6 -17.73 -10.83 -14.33
CA ASN A 6 -17.33 -11.83 -15.33
C ASN A 6 -15.83 -12.15 -15.28
N LEU A 7 -15.07 -11.48 -14.42
CA LEU A 7 -13.67 -11.78 -14.16
C LEU A 7 -13.61 -12.95 -13.15
N GLU A 8 -12.87 -14.02 -13.49
CA GLU A 8 -12.85 -15.27 -12.72
C GLU A 8 -12.46 -15.07 -11.25
N ASN A 9 -11.54 -14.15 -10.99
CA ASN A 9 -11.03 -13.84 -9.65
C ASN A 9 -11.65 -12.56 -9.05
N PHE A 10 -12.86 -12.19 -9.47
CA PHE A 10 -13.59 -11.08 -8.88
C PHE A 10 -14.46 -11.51 -7.70
N GLN A 11 -14.53 -10.66 -6.67
CA GLN A 11 -15.47 -10.81 -5.56
C GLN A 11 -16.01 -9.43 -5.15
N TRP A 12 -17.24 -9.40 -4.62
CA TRP A 12 -17.77 -8.18 -4.01
C TRP A 12 -17.08 -7.91 -2.67
N ALA A 13 -16.69 -6.66 -2.41
CA ALA A 13 -15.95 -6.29 -1.21
C ALA A 13 -16.67 -6.68 0.09
N ASN A 14 -18.00 -6.61 0.12
CA ASN A 14 -18.82 -7.01 1.28
C ASN A 14 -19.00 -8.53 1.43
N GLN A 15 -18.49 -9.33 0.51
CA GLN A 15 -18.52 -10.80 0.50
C GLN A 15 -17.12 -11.42 0.53
N ALA A 16 -16.09 -10.58 0.37
CA ALA A 16 -14.70 -10.98 0.31
C ALA A 16 -13.99 -10.67 1.63
N VAL A 17 -12.83 -11.29 1.77
CA VAL A 17 -11.89 -11.02 2.86
C VAL A 17 -10.52 -10.80 2.22
N THR A 18 -9.79 -9.76 2.67
CA THR A 18 -8.40 -9.57 2.26
C THR A 18 -7.52 -10.48 3.11
N PRO A 19 -6.83 -11.49 2.53
CA PRO A 19 -6.05 -12.45 3.30
C PRO A 19 -4.97 -11.78 4.15
N ALA A 20 -4.66 -12.35 5.32
CA ALA A 20 -3.70 -11.78 6.27
C ALA A 20 -2.33 -11.47 5.61
N GLU A 21 -1.87 -12.34 4.72
CA GLU A 21 -0.63 -12.18 3.96
C GLU A 21 -0.64 -11.03 2.94
N ASN A 22 -1.81 -10.51 2.56
CA ASN A 22 -1.98 -9.38 1.65
C ASN A 22 -2.27 -8.05 2.36
N THR A 23 -2.27 -8.05 3.70
CA THR A 23 -2.62 -6.86 4.49
C THR A 23 -1.49 -5.83 4.62
N PHE A 24 -0.32 -6.07 4.03
CA PHE A 24 0.65 -5.00 3.89
C PHE A 24 0.08 -3.92 2.97
N ILE A 25 0.03 -2.70 3.49
CA ILE A 25 -0.47 -1.50 2.81
C ILE A 25 0.55 -0.38 3.05
N MET A 26 0.72 0.50 2.06
CA MET A 26 1.77 1.51 2.10
C MET A 26 1.27 2.78 2.80
N HIS A 27 2.08 3.38 3.64
CA HIS A 27 1.75 4.59 4.37
C HIS A 27 2.90 5.59 4.36
N SER A 28 2.55 6.87 4.58
CA SER A 28 3.50 7.92 4.97
C SER A 28 3.37 8.17 6.46
N GLY A 29 4.33 7.68 7.24
CA GLY A 29 4.39 7.75 8.70
C GLY A 29 5.56 8.59 9.21
N ALA A 30 5.81 8.53 10.51
CA ALA A 30 6.82 9.38 11.16
C ALA A 30 8.26 9.10 10.70
N ARG A 31 8.53 7.87 10.26
CA ARG A 31 9.86 7.44 9.80
C ARG A 31 9.95 7.33 8.27
N THR A 32 8.90 7.68 7.54
CA THR A 32 8.91 7.64 6.08
C THR A 32 9.79 8.77 5.56
N LYS A 33 10.72 8.46 4.65
CA LYS A 33 11.63 9.44 4.05
C LYS A 33 11.66 9.28 2.54
N VAL A 34 11.59 10.40 1.83
CA VAL A 34 11.65 10.42 0.37
C VAL A 34 12.99 10.97 -0.08
N THR A 35 13.70 10.19 -0.90
CA THR A 35 14.95 10.58 -1.54
C THR A 35 14.73 10.69 -3.05
N PRO A 36 14.71 11.92 -3.61
CA PRO A 36 14.65 12.13 -5.06
C PRO A 36 15.88 11.52 -5.75
N LEU A 37 15.68 10.81 -6.87
CA LEU A 37 16.77 10.13 -7.58
C LEU A 37 16.97 10.66 -9.00
N LYS A 38 15.88 10.93 -9.74
CA LYS A 38 15.96 11.29 -11.16
C LYS A 38 14.76 12.14 -11.60
N GLY A 39 14.98 12.99 -12.60
CA GLY A 39 13.92 13.76 -13.27
C GLY A 39 13.38 14.90 -12.41
N ASP A 40 12.11 15.24 -12.61
CA ASP A 40 11.36 16.18 -11.75
C ASP A 40 10.85 15.41 -10.52
N ALA A 41 11.72 15.36 -9.51
CA ALA A 41 11.52 14.65 -8.26
C ALA A 41 11.86 15.57 -7.08
N THR A 42 10.97 15.60 -6.10
CA THR A 42 11.13 16.31 -4.83
C THR A 42 10.77 15.36 -3.69
N THR A 43 11.01 15.79 -2.45
CA THR A 43 10.61 15.00 -1.27
C THR A 43 9.09 14.83 -1.16
N ASN A 44 8.30 15.63 -1.90
CA ASN A 44 6.84 15.62 -1.81
C ASN A 44 6.15 15.12 -3.09
N ARG A 45 6.87 14.94 -4.21
CA ARG A 45 6.25 14.67 -5.52
C ARG A 45 7.23 14.10 -6.54
N LEU A 46 6.72 13.25 -7.44
CA LEU A 46 7.27 12.97 -8.76
C LEU A 46 6.40 13.58 -9.86
N SER A 47 7.03 14.02 -10.96
CA SER A 47 6.33 14.65 -12.09
C SER A 47 6.97 14.28 -13.40
N VAL A 48 6.15 14.09 -14.43
CA VAL A 48 6.60 13.88 -15.81
C VAL A 48 5.73 14.71 -16.76
N ASP A 49 6.36 15.24 -17.80
CA ASP A 49 5.72 16.08 -18.81
C ASP A 49 6.40 15.90 -20.18
N GLN A 50 6.13 16.80 -21.12
CA GLN A 50 6.70 16.75 -22.46
C GLN A 50 8.24 16.92 -22.49
N LYS A 51 8.83 17.55 -21.47
CA LYS A 51 10.27 17.78 -21.34
C LYS A 51 10.95 16.67 -20.52
N ILE A 52 10.26 16.17 -19.50
CA ILE A 52 10.78 15.19 -18.54
C ILE A 52 9.97 13.91 -18.64
N ASN A 53 10.51 12.92 -19.36
CA ASN A 53 9.79 11.68 -19.66
C ASN A 53 9.80 10.66 -18.51
N VAL A 54 10.78 10.73 -17.59
CA VAL A 54 10.95 9.77 -16.49
C VAL A 54 11.45 10.50 -15.26
N SER A 55 10.80 10.24 -14.11
CA SER A 55 11.21 10.72 -12.79
C SER A 55 11.16 9.57 -11.78
N GLN A 56 12.02 9.61 -10.77
CA GLN A 56 12.22 8.51 -9.83
C GLN A 56 12.56 9.01 -8.43
N ALA A 57 12.03 8.33 -7.41
CA ALA A 57 12.37 8.56 -6.01
C ALA A 57 12.34 7.24 -5.23
N LEU A 58 13.18 7.13 -4.21
CA LEU A 58 13.11 6.08 -3.20
C LEU A 58 12.29 6.61 -2.01
N VAL A 59 11.25 5.88 -1.62
CA VAL A 59 10.48 6.14 -0.41
C VAL A 59 10.85 5.07 0.62
N GLU A 60 11.64 5.47 1.61
CA GLU A 60 12.09 4.61 2.69
C GLU A 60 10.98 4.46 3.74
N ASN A 61 10.81 3.24 4.27
CA ASN A 61 9.86 2.90 5.33
C ASN A 61 8.41 3.28 4.99
N VAL A 62 7.85 2.63 3.96
CA VAL A 62 6.43 2.74 3.59
C VAL A 62 5.54 1.79 4.38
N GLY A 63 6.10 0.98 5.27
CA GLY A 63 5.37 0.01 6.07
C GLY A 63 6.24 -1.21 6.38
N PHE A 64 5.62 -2.24 6.95
CA PHE A 64 6.30 -3.46 7.38
C PHE A 64 5.63 -4.70 6.82
N TYR A 65 6.39 -5.57 6.17
CA TYR A 65 5.94 -6.86 5.66
C TYR A 65 6.71 -7.97 6.37
N GLN A 66 5.99 -8.81 7.12
CA GLN A 66 6.58 -9.92 7.89
C GLN A 66 7.73 -9.49 8.81
N GLY A 67 7.56 -8.36 9.51
CA GLY A 67 8.55 -7.81 10.45
C GLY A 67 9.74 -7.12 9.78
N LYS A 68 9.71 -6.92 8.46
CA LYS A 68 10.77 -6.22 7.72
C LYS A 68 10.25 -4.89 7.18
N SER A 69 11.01 -3.83 7.41
CA SER A 69 10.74 -2.53 6.77
C SER A 69 10.76 -2.67 5.26
N VAL A 70 9.73 -2.13 4.61
CA VAL A 70 9.59 -2.10 3.15
C VAL A 70 9.92 -0.70 2.67
N ASN A 71 10.80 -0.61 1.69
CA ASN A 71 11.07 0.60 0.93
C ASN A 71 10.42 0.47 -0.46
N LEU A 72 10.07 1.61 -1.05
CA LEU A 72 9.40 1.68 -2.35
C LEU A 72 10.22 2.54 -3.30
N LEU A 73 10.81 1.91 -4.32
CA LEU A 73 11.38 2.63 -5.44
C LEU A 73 10.27 2.93 -6.44
N VAL A 74 9.90 4.21 -6.55
CA VAL A 74 8.82 4.68 -7.42
C VAL A 74 9.43 5.27 -8.69
N THR A 75 9.00 4.75 -9.84
CA THR A 75 9.31 5.33 -11.15
C THR A 75 8.03 5.82 -11.80
N LEU A 76 7.99 7.11 -12.13
CA LEU A 76 6.93 7.70 -12.93
C LEU A 76 7.47 7.93 -14.34
N LYS A 77 6.77 7.42 -15.35
CA LYS A 77 7.15 7.55 -16.75
C LYS A 77 5.96 8.05 -17.57
N ARG A 78 6.22 8.92 -18.53
CA ARG A 78 5.23 9.29 -19.53
C ARG A 78 5.03 8.14 -20.51
N ASN A 79 3.81 7.61 -20.63
CA ASN A 79 3.57 6.40 -21.43
C ASN A 79 3.77 6.64 -22.93
N LYS A 80 3.23 7.76 -23.45
CA LYS A 80 3.31 8.13 -24.88
C LYS A 80 3.85 9.54 -25.06
N SER A 81 4.68 9.73 -26.08
CA SER A 81 5.42 10.98 -26.33
C SER A 81 4.54 12.19 -26.70
N ASN A 82 3.27 11.98 -27.01
CA ASN A 82 2.30 13.04 -27.31
C ASN A 82 1.37 13.39 -26.13
N LEU A 83 1.38 12.64 -25.03
CA LEU A 83 0.49 12.88 -23.90
C LEU A 83 1.12 13.83 -22.87
N LYS A 84 0.29 14.58 -22.13
CA LYS A 84 0.73 15.66 -21.22
C LYS A 84 1.48 15.18 -19.97
N GLY A 85 1.37 13.89 -19.61
CA GLY A 85 1.98 13.33 -18.39
C GLY A 85 1.12 13.56 -17.15
N GLY A 86 1.77 13.77 -16.00
CA GLY A 86 1.13 13.85 -14.69
C GLY A 86 2.13 13.82 -13.54
N SER A 87 1.62 13.69 -12.32
CA SER A 87 2.42 13.59 -11.10
C SER A 87 1.87 12.61 -10.08
N LEU A 88 2.76 12.18 -9.20
CA LEU A 88 2.48 11.35 -8.05
C LEU A 88 2.93 12.07 -6.79
N SER A 89 2.09 12.10 -5.76
CA SER A 89 2.37 12.80 -4.51
C SER A 89 2.95 11.87 -3.44
N PHE A 90 3.83 12.42 -2.60
CA PHE A 90 4.34 11.79 -1.38
C PHE A 90 3.90 12.53 -0.11
N THR A 91 3.04 13.53 -0.22
CA THR A 91 2.50 14.24 0.93
C THR A 91 1.61 13.31 1.76
N LYS A 92 1.65 13.44 3.09
CA LYS A 92 0.91 12.56 4.01
C LYS A 92 -0.59 12.43 3.68
N ASP A 93 -1.28 13.54 3.42
CA ASP A 93 -2.73 13.55 3.17
C ASP A 93 -3.13 13.07 1.76
N TYR A 94 -2.16 12.82 0.89
CA TYR A 94 -2.38 12.40 -0.50
C TYR A 94 -1.27 11.44 -0.96
N PHE A 95 -0.84 10.56 -0.07
CA PHE A 95 0.31 9.69 -0.30
C PHE A 95 0.01 8.71 -1.44
N LEU A 96 0.92 8.63 -2.42
CA LEU A 96 0.76 7.88 -3.67
C LEU A 96 -0.47 8.27 -4.51
N GLY A 97 -1.09 9.41 -4.22
CA GLY A 97 -2.13 10.01 -5.06
C GLY A 97 -1.56 10.47 -6.40
N ILE A 98 -2.32 10.29 -7.48
CA ILE A 98 -1.86 10.54 -8.85
C ILE A 98 -2.74 11.58 -9.50
N ASP A 99 -2.13 12.66 -9.97
CA ASP A 99 -2.77 13.69 -10.79
C ASP A 99 -2.34 13.53 -12.25
N ILE A 100 -3.30 13.37 -13.15
CA ILE A 100 -3.10 13.01 -14.55
C ILE A 100 -3.67 14.07 -15.49
N ALA A 101 -2.84 14.60 -16.38
CA ALA A 101 -3.26 15.48 -17.47
C ALA A 101 -3.29 14.77 -18.84
N GLY A 102 -2.71 13.57 -18.92
CA GLY A 102 -2.72 12.68 -20.07
C GLY A 102 -2.60 11.25 -19.59
N GLU A 103 -1.44 10.62 -19.80
CA GLU A 103 -1.19 9.25 -19.30
C GLU A 103 0.19 9.14 -18.67
N VAL A 104 0.24 8.43 -17.56
CA VAL A 104 1.49 8.07 -16.87
C VAL A 104 1.52 6.57 -16.64
N MET A 105 2.71 5.99 -16.76
CA MET A 105 3.04 4.68 -16.22
C MET A 105 3.72 4.88 -14.86
N VAL A 106 3.26 4.13 -13.88
CA VAL A 106 3.84 4.05 -12.56
C VAL A 106 4.40 2.65 -12.37
N THR A 107 5.64 2.58 -11.93
CA THR A 107 6.26 1.33 -11.49
C THR A 107 6.61 1.46 -10.02
N TYR A 108 6.12 0.52 -9.22
CA TYR A 108 6.46 0.34 -7.83
C TYR A 108 7.35 -0.88 -7.72
N GLN A 109 8.58 -0.68 -7.24
CA GLN A 109 9.53 -1.74 -6.90
C GLN A 109 9.69 -1.79 -5.39
N PHE A 110 9.40 -2.94 -4.78
CA PHE A 110 9.57 -3.16 -3.36
C PHE A 110 11.00 -3.58 -3.09
N VAL A 111 11.67 -2.89 -2.16
CA VAL A 111 13.06 -3.17 -1.81
C VAL A 111 13.26 -3.19 -0.30
N ASP A 112 14.28 -3.90 0.16
CA ASP A 112 14.68 -3.93 1.57
C ASP A 112 15.53 -2.70 1.96
N ALA A 113 16.02 -2.66 3.20
CA ALA A 113 16.88 -1.59 3.71
C ALA A 113 18.22 -1.47 2.94
N ASN A 114 18.67 -2.55 2.30
CA ASN A 114 19.88 -2.60 1.47
C ASN A 114 19.57 -2.37 -0.03
N GLN A 115 18.33 -2.00 -0.35
CA GLN A 115 17.83 -1.77 -1.71
C GLN A 115 17.81 -3.04 -2.59
N ASN A 116 17.84 -4.23 -1.99
CA ASN A 116 17.61 -5.48 -2.73
C ASN A 116 16.11 -5.68 -2.99
N PRO A 117 15.71 -6.29 -4.11
CA PRO A 117 14.30 -6.61 -4.38
C PRO A 117 13.68 -7.44 -3.24
N LEU A 118 12.52 -7.01 -2.77
CA LEU A 118 11.75 -7.68 -1.74
C LEU A 118 10.44 -8.20 -2.32
N THR A 119 10.25 -9.52 -2.32
CA THR A 119 8.98 -10.13 -2.76
C THR A 119 7.95 -10.07 -1.64
N ILE A 120 6.80 -9.46 -1.92
CA ILE A 120 5.71 -9.30 -0.96
C ILE A 120 4.36 -9.73 -1.57
N LYS A 121 3.38 -9.98 -0.70
CA LYS A 121 1.96 -9.98 -1.05
C LYS A 121 1.33 -8.72 -0.46
N THR A 122 0.50 -8.02 -1.23
CA THR A 122 -0.09 -6.73 -0.84
C THR A 122 -1.46 -6.53 -1.48
N ALA A 123 -2.10 -5.40 -1.20
CA ALA A 123 -3.27 -4.91 -1.89
C ALA A 123 -3.07 -3.45 -2.34
N PHE A 124 -3.54 -3.14 -3.55
CA PHE A 124 -3.61 -1.77 -4.05
C PHE A 124 -5.05 -1.28 -4.05
N ASN A 125 -5.34 -0.30 -3.21
CA ASN A 125 -6.68 0.23 -3.03
C ASN A 125 -6.72 1.60 -3.67
N TYR A 126 -7.64 1.80 -4.61
CA TYR A 126 -7.77 3.08 -5.28
C TYR A 126 -9.22 3.52 -5.33
N PHE A 127 -9.37 4.83 -5.31
CA PHE A 127 -10.64 5.53 -5.43
C PHE A 127 -10.51 6.64 -6.46
N GLY A 128 -11.60 6.90 -7.17
CA GLY A 128 -11.68 8.03 -8.07
C GLY A 128 -12.26 7.71 -9.45
N LEU A 129 -12.35 6.43 -9.85
CA LEU A 129 -12.66 6.05 -11.23
C LEU A 129 -14.00 6.60 -11.72
N ASN A 130 -13.97 7.31 -12.85
CA ASN A 130 -15.14 7.87 -13.53
C ASN A 130 -14.94 7.79 -15.05
N SER A 131 -15.90 8.30 -15.84
CA SER A 131 -15.86 8.32 -17.31
C SER A 131 -14.56 8.87 -17.92
N ASN A 132 -13.86 9.72 -17.17
CA ASN A 132 -12.73 10.46 -17.67
C ASN A 132 -11.42 9.72 -17.48
N LYS A 133 -11.36 8.61 -16.73
CA LYS A 133 -10.08 7.94 -16.49
C LYS A 133 -10.19 6.43 -16.36
N TYR A 134 -9.06 5.79 -16.62
CA TYR A 134 -8.88 4.38 -16.39
C TYR A 134 -7.51 4.10 -15.79
N ILE A 135 -7.40 2.94 -15.17
CA ILE A 135 -6.13 2.34 -14.74
C ILE A 135 -5.94 1.01 -15.46
N GLY A 136 -4.72 0.72 -15.90
CA GLY A 136 -4.35 -0.54 -16.51
C GLY A 136 -3.22 -1.19 -15.73
N TYR A 137 -3.31 -2.48 -15.42
CA TYR A 137 -2.24 -3.25 -14.78
C TYR A 137 -1.55 -4.12 -15.82
N GLN A 138 -0.22 -4.01 -15.89
CA GLN A 138 0.60 -4.82 -16.78
C GLN A 138 0.79 -6.21 -16.18
N ASP A 139 0.91 -7.23 -17.05
CA ASP A 139 1.13 -8.63 -16.68
C ASP A 139 0.14 -9.11 -15.61
N TYR A 140 -1.13 -8.71 -15.75
CA TYR A 140 -2.13 -8.85 -14.69
C TYR A 140 -2.30 -10.31 -14.20
N ASN A 141 -2.09 -11.30 -15.07
CA ASN A 141 -2.17 -12.72 -14.71
C ASN A 141 -1.06 -13.16 -13.74
N SER A 142 0.12 -12.53 -13.75
CA SER A 142 1.20 -12.82 -12.79
C SER A 142 1.16 -11.91 -11.57
N VAL A 143 0.53 -10.74 -11.67
CA VAL A 143 0.46 -9.75 -10.59
C VAL A 143 -0.78 -9.93 -9.71
N ILE A 144 -1.95 -10.17 -10.30
CA ILE A 144 -3.25 -10.07 -9.61
C ILE A 144 -3.74 -11.44 -9.19
N SER A 145 -4.03 -11.60 -7.90
CA SER A 145 -4.69 -12.77 -7.36
C SER A 145 -6.20 -12.58 -7.32
N ALA A 146 -6.69 -11.39 -6.92
CA ALA A 146 -8.11 -11.07 -6.89
C ALA A 146 -8.37 -9.57 -7.12
N VAL A 147 -9.59 -9.24 -7.56
CA VAL A 147 -10.08 -7.87 -7.67
C VAL A 147 -11.37 -7.73 -6.87
N TYR A 148 -11.42 -6.75 -5.98
CA TYR A 148 -12.62 -6.44 -5.19
C TYR A 148 -13.18 -5.06 -5.56
N ALA A 149 -14.51 -4.94 -5.52
CA ALA A 149 -15.20 -3.67 -5.70
C ALA A 149 -16.48 -3.62 -4.87
N ASN A 150 -16.97 -2.41 -4.61
CA ASN A 150 -18.23 -2.18 -3.90
C ASN A 150 -19.44 -2.68 -4.70
N ASN A 151 -20.48 -3.13 -4.00
CA ASN A 151 -21.75 -3.52 -4.62
C ASN A 151 -22.82 -2.43 -4.36
N PRO A 152 -23.37 -1.76 -5.39
CA PRO A 152 -23.03 -1.87 -6.80
C PRO A 152 -21.77 -1.07 -7.17
N THR A 153 -21.15 -1.39 -8.32
CA THR A 153 -20.09 -0.59 -8.95
C THR A 153 -20.37 -0.40 -10.45
N ASN A 154 -19.89 0.71 -11.01
CA ASN A 154 -19.91 0.94 -12.46
C ASN A 154 -18.57 0.61 -13.13
N ILE A 155 -17.59 0.12 -12.35
CA ILE A 155 -16.30 -0.31 -12.87
C ILE A 155 -16.51 -1.58 -13.72
N ARG A 156 -15.91 -1.56 -14.90
CA ARG A 156 -15.87 -2.62 -15.89
C ARG A 156 -14.41 -2.93 -16.20
N TYR A 157 -14.18 -4.08 -16.82
CA TYR A 157 -12.84 -4.44 -17.26
C TYR A 157 -12.77 -4.82 -18.73
N GLU A 158 -11.56 -4.72 -19.27
CA GLU A 158 -11.14 -5.34 -20.51
C GLU A 158 -9.66 -5.72 -20.42
N SER A 159 -9.26 -6.73 -21.17
CA SER A 159 -7.89 -7.18 -21.23
C SER A 159 -7.39 -7.20 -22.66
N GLU A 160 -6.15 -6.75 -22.85
CA GLU A 160 -5.48 -6.67 -24.15
C GLU A 160 -3.97 -6.70 -23.95
N ASN A 161 -3.24 -7.49 -24.73
CA ASN A 161 -1.76 -7.50 -24.76
C ASN A 161 -1.10 -7.57 -23.36
N GLN A 162 -1.54 -8.51 -22.51
CA GLN A 162 -1.10 -8.68 -21.11
C GLN A 162 -1.52 -7.58 -20.13
N TRP A 163 -2.27 -6.57 -20.57
CA TRP A 163 -2.86 -5.56 -19.70
C TRP A 163 -4.28 -5.94 -19.29
N MET A 164 -4.67 -5.56 -18.06
CA MET A 164 -6.06 -5.50 -17.63
C MET A 164 -6.39 -4.06 -17.26
N TYR A 165 -7.38 -3.49 -17.93
CA TYR A 165 -7.84 -2.12 -17.70
C TYR A 165 -9.13 -2.12 -16.90
N LEU A 166 -9.16 -1.34 -15.82
CA LEU A 166 -10.35 -1.02 -15.04
C LEU A 166 -10.86 0.36 -15.46
N LYS A 167 -12.10 0.40 -15.94
CA LYS A 167 -12.73 1.60 -16.51
C LYS A 167 -14.11 1.80 -15.92
N ASN A 168 -14.48 3.04 -15.63
CA ASN A 168 -15.88 3.40 -15.43
C ASN A 168 -16.30 4.23 -16.65
N THR A 169 -17.27 3.77 -17.44
CA THR A 169 -17.73 4.52 -18.63
C THR A 169 -19.09 5.17 -18.44
N THR A 170 -19.59 5.19 -17.21
CA THR A 170 -20.90 5.76 -16.90
C THR A 170 -20.74 7.27 -16.76
N VAL A 171 -21.41 8.01 -17.63
CA VAL A 171 -21.40 9.48 -17.64
C VAL A 171 -22.10 10.02 -16.38
N GLY A 172 -21.56 11.10 -15.82
CA GLY A 172 -22.18 11.81 -14.70
C GLY A 172 -21.90 11.21 -13.32
N ILE A 173 -21.16 10.10 -13.22
CA ILE A 173 -20.69 9.58 -11.94
C ILE A 173 -19.59 10.52 -11.40
N PRO A 174 -19.78 11.13 -10.22
CA PRO A 174 -18.76 11.98 -9.61
C PRO A 174 -17.50 11.17 -9.34
N TRP A 175 -16.33 11.80 -9.50
CA TRP A 175 -15.06 11.14 -9.18
C TRP A 175 -14.96 10.79 -7.69
N ARG A 176 -15.72 11.47 -6.82
CA ARG A 176 -15.77 11.16 -5.38
C ARG A 176 -16.82 10.11 -4.98
N ASP A 177 -17.43 9.38 -5.91
CA ASP A 177 -18.41 8.34 -5.57
C ASP A 177 -17.69 7.10 -5.00
N PRO A 178 -17.86 6.76 -3.70
CA PRO A 178 -17.14 5.65 -3.05
C PRO A 178 -17.46 4.29 -3.67
N ARG A 179 -18.56 4.17 -4.43
CA ARG A 179 -18.88 2.95 -5.19
C ARG A 179 -17.91 2.68 -6.33
N GLN A 180 -17.08 3.66 -6.69
CA GLN A 180 -16.06 3.56 -7.74
C GLN A 180 -14.65 3.39 -7.16
N SER A 181 -14.56 2.81 -5.97
CA SER A 181 -13.33 2.25 -5.43
C SER A 181 -13.16 0.80 -5.87
N PHE A 182 -11.91 0.37 -5.97
CA PHE A 182 -11.55 -1.03 -6.17
C PHE A 182 -10.28 -1.36 -5.39
N GLU A 183 -10.11 -2.65 -5.10
CA GLU A 183 -8.94 -3.22 -4.44
C GLU A 183 -8.37 -4.32 -5.34
N VAL A 184 -7.05 -4.27 -5.57
CA VAL A 184 -6.32 -5.29 -6.32
C VAL A 184 -5.42 -6.04 -5.36
N VAL A 185 -5.80 -7.28 -5.06
CA VAL A 185 -4.99 -8.20 -4.23
C VAL A 185 -3.93 -8.84 -5.13
N THR A 186 -2.70 -8.87 -4.66
CA THR A 186 -1.56 -9.34 -5.46
C THR A 186 -1.19 -10.79 -5.17
N LYS A 187 -0.62 -11.45 -6.18
CA LYS A 187 0.29 -12.60 -6.00
C LYS A 187 1.61 -12.11 -5.36
N PRO A 188 2.54 -13.01 -5.00
CA PRO A 188 3.89 -12.61 -4.61
C PRO A 188 4.56 -11.81 -5.73
N ILE A 189 4.90 -10.56 -5.45
CA ILE A 189 5.52 -9.63 -6.40
C ILE A 189 6.66 -8.85 -5.73
N SER A 190 7.72 -8.58 -6.48
CA SER A 190 8.73 -7.55 -6.12
C SER A 190 8.50 -6.23 -6.86
N GLN A 191 7.62 -6.24 -7.87
CA GLN A 191 7.32 -5.09 -8.68
C GLN A 191 5.89 -5.16 -9.24
N VAL A 192 5.25 -4.00 -9.38
CA VAL A 192 4.07 -3.81 -10.22
C VAL A 192 4.25 -2.62 -11.15
N THR A 193 3.74 -2.73 -12.37
CA THR A 193 3.63 -1.61 -13.31
C THR A 193 2.17 -1.42 -13.68
N PHE A 194 1.69 -0.19 -13.62
CA PHE A 194 0.35 0.18 -14.05
C PHE A 194 0.35 1.51 -14.77
N ALA A 195 -0.64 1.74 -15.63
CA ALA A 195 -0.86 2.99 -16.34
C ALA A 195 -2.12 3.66 -15.81
N VAL A 196 -2.09 4.97 -15.66
CA VAL A 196 -3.28 5.78 -15.35
C VAL A 196 -3.45 6.80 -16.47
N HIS A 197 -4.62 6.80 -17.08
CA HIS A 197 -4.95 7.63 -18.23
C HIS A 197 -6.13 8.54 -17.93
N ASN A 198 -6.04 9.78 -18.41
CA ASN A 198 -7.11 10.76 -18.43
C ASN A 198 -7.56 11.00 -19.88
N ASN A 199 -8.82 10.68 -20.16
CA ASN A 199 -9.51 10.92 -21.42
C ASN A 199 -9.96 12.38 -21.57
N ASP A 200 -9.91 13.18 -20.49
CA ASP A 200 -10.35 14.58 -20.48
C ASP A 200 -9.18 15.56 -20.67
N SER A 201 -9.53 16.74 -21.15
CA SER A 201 -8.68 17.91 -21.34
C SER A 201 -8.20 18.56 -20.03
N THR A 202 -8.95 18.37 -18.94
CA THR A 202 -8.65 18.91 -17.60
C THR A 202 -7.96 17.87 -16.71
N PRO A 203 -7.01 18.26 -15.83
CA PRO A 203 -6.37 17.32 -14.91
C PRO A 203 -7.38 16.59 -14.02
N SER A 204 -7.19 15.28 -13.85
CA SER A 204 -7.98 14.43 -12.95
C SER A 204 -7.08 13.75 -11.93
N SER A 205 -7.66 13.28 -10.84
CA SER A 205 -6.96 12.63 -9.74
C SER A 205 -7.40 11.18 -9.55
N LEU A 206 -6.48 10.30 -9.15
CA LEU A 206 -6.73 8.94 -8.65
C LEU A 206 -6.07 8.81 -7.28
N VAL A 207 -6.87 8.45 -6.27
CA VAL A 207 -6.44 8.46 -4.87
C VAL A 207 -6.07 7.04 -4.45
N TYR A 208 -4.85 6.87 -3.93
CA TYR A 208 -4.48 5.65 -3.22
C TYR A 208 -5.10 5.67 -1.82
N LEU A 209 -5.75 4.58 -1.43
CA LEU A 209 -6.36 4.42 -0.12
C LEU A 209 -5.49 3.56 0.76
N THR A 210 -5.33 3.97 2.01
CA THR A 210 -4.67 3.18 3.06
C THR A 210 -5.65 2.30 3.83
N GLU A 211 -6.91 2.29 3.43
CA GLU A 211 -7.98 1.46 3.99
C GLU A 211 -8.34 0.36 3.00
N PHE A 212 -8.65 -0.83 3.51
CA PHE A 212 -9.12 -1.97 2.69
C PHE A 212 -10.59 -1.79 2.33
N LEU A 213 -10.97 -2.26 1.14
CA LEU A 213 -12.37 -2.30 0.72
C LEU A 213 -13.05 -3.55 1.26
N ALA A 214 -12.41 -4.71 1.07
CA ALA A 214 -12.86 -5.94 1.70
C ALA A 214 -12.39 -5.96 3.16
N ARG A 215 -13.09 -6.70 4.03
CA ARG A 215 -12.67 -6.83 5.43
C ARG A 215 -11.33 -7.58 5.47
N PRO A 216 -10.24 -7.02 5.98
CA PRO A 216 -8.98 -7.72 6.06
C PRO A 216 -8.95 -8.72 7.24
N GLU A 217 -8.22 -9.81 7.06
CA GLU A 217 -7.80 -10.66 8.18
C GLU A 217 -6.67 -10.00 8.95
N SER A 218 -6.27 -10.60 10.06
CA SER A 218 -5.20 -10.10 10.89
C SER A 218 -3.90 -10.80 10.56
N ALA A 219 -2.88 -10.03 10.18
CA ALA A 219 -1.53 -10.54 10.14
C ALA A 219 -1.07 -10.90 11.56
N PRO A 220 -0.23 -11.94 11.73
CA PRO A 220 0.43 -12.18 13.01
C PRO A 220 1.38 -11.02 13.35
N ALA A 221 1.75 -10.89 14.62
CA ALA A 221 2.84 -10.03 15.02
C ALA A 221 4.18 -10.68 14.67
N TYR A 222 5.10 -9.90 14.09
CA TYR A 222 6.42 -10.35 13.69
C TYR A 222 7.48 -9.67 14.57
N ALA A 223 8.40 -10.45 15.14
CA ALA A 223 9.51 -9.91 15.92
C ALA A 223 10.52 -9.19 14.99
N GLU A 224 10.99 -8.00 15.38
CA GLU A 224 11.87 -7.17 14.55
C GLU A 224 13.36 -7.42 14.80
N SER A 225 13.76 -7.60 16.06
CA SER A 225 15.07 -8.06 16.53
C SER A 225 15.05 -7.98 18.06
N SER A 226 15.99 -8.66 18.71
CA SER A 226 16.23 -8.52 20.14
C SER A 226 17.66 -7.99 20.33
N ASP A 227 17.80 -6.74 20.76
CA ASP A 227 19.09 -6.12 21.06
C ASP A 227 19.36 -6.23 22.57
N PHE A 228 20.30 -7.11 22.94
CA PHE A 228 20.80 -7.28 24.30
C PHE A 228 22.17 -6.60 24.44
N ASN A 229 22.22 -5.28 24.26
CA ASN A 229 23.49 -4.55 24.29
C ASN A 229 23.90 -4.16 25.73
N GLN A 230 24.71 -5.03 26.34
CA GLN A 230 25.38 -4.91 27.65
C GLN A 230 24.44 -4.94 28.87
N ALA A 231 24.87 -5.65 29.92
CA ALA A 231 24.15 -5.92 31.17
C ALA A 231 23.69 -4.68 31.99
N ASN A 232 24.00 -3.46 31.52
CA ASN A 232 23.69 -2.19 32.18
C ASN A 232 22.78 -1.27 31.34
N ASN A 233 22.35 -1.67 30.15
CA ASN A 233 21.36 -0.93 29.37
C ASN A 233 20.03 -1.70 29.35
N GLY A 234 18.93 -0.97 29.29
CA GLY A 234 17.61 -1.57 29.12
C GLY A 234 17.57 -2.45 27.87
N VAL A 235 17.03 -3.66 28.02
CA VAL A 235 16.75 -4.58 26.91
C VAL A 235 15.34 -4.28 26.39
N TYR A 236 15.19 -4.25 25.07
CA TYR A 236 13.90 -4.02 24.43
C TYR A 236 13.58 -5.17 23.46
N LEU A 237 12.34 -5.65 23.54
CA LEU A 237 11.77 -6.57 22.56
C LEU A 237 10.74 -5.82 21.75
N ALA A 238 10.86 -5.90 20.43
CA ALA A 238 9.95 -5.25 19.51
C ALA A 238 9.27 -6.29 18.61
N ALA A 239 7.96 -6.13 18.46
CA ALA A 239 7.18 -6.82 17.44
C ALA A 239 6.32 -5.81 16.69
N GLN A 240 5.97 -6.16 15.47
CA GLN A 240 5.15 -5.34 14.60
C GLN A 240 4.01 -6.13 14.02
N GLN A 241 2.84 -5.51 13.97
CA GLN A 241 1.63 -6.11 13.45
C GLN A 241 0.85 -5.06 12.66
N THR A 242 0.35 -5.46 11.50
CA THR A 242 -0.66 -4.65 10.80
C THR A 242 -2.01 -4.89 11.45
N VAL A 243 -2.59 -3.82 12.01
CA VAL A 243 -3.92 -3.85 12.63
C VAL A 243 -4.90 -3.08 11.75
N PRO A 244 -5.92 -3.74 11.18
CA PRO A 244 -6.97 -3.08 10.42
C PRO A 244 -7.77 -2.08 11.25
N SER A 245 -8.14 -0.94 10.65
CA SER A 245 -9.06 0.03 11.25
C SER A 245 -10.51 -0.47 11.19
N THR A 246 -10.88 -1.39 12.09
CA THR A 246 -12.27 -1.86 12.23
C THR A 246 -12.74 -1.71 13.68
N ASN A 247 -14.03 -1.46 13.88
CA ASN A 247 -14.62 -1.07 15.18
C ASN A 247 -14.65 -2.19 16.24
N SER A 248 -14.09 -3.36 15.97
CA SER A 248 -14.11 -4.51 16.89
C SER A 248 -12.94 -5.43 16.57
N PHE A 249 -11.74 -5.08 17.02
CA PHE A 249 -10.58 -5.94 16.91
C PHE A 249 -9.96 -6.20 18.28
N THR A 250 -9.75 -7.48 18.59
CA THR A 250 -8.98 -7.94 19.75
C THR A 250 -7.77 -8.67 19.19
N SER A 251 -6.57 -8.18 19.49
CA SER A 251 -5.32 -8.88 19.21
C SER A 251 -4.56 -9.12 20.49
N GLU A 252 -3.86 -10.24 20.54
CA GLU A 252 -2.94 -10.56 21.59
C GLU A 252 -1.55 -10.76 20.97
N VAL A 253 -0.55 -10.11 21.56
CA VAL A 253 0.86 -10.32 21.21
C VAL A 253 1.54 -10.88 22.44
N SER A 254 1.96 -12.13 22.35
CA SER A 254 2.62 -12.84 23.45
C SER A 254 4.12 -12.97 23.14
N PHE A 255 4.96 -12.57 24.10
CA PHE A 255 6.40 -12.76 24.04
C PHE A 255 6.78 -13.92 24.96
N ASN A 256 7.44 -14.95 24.45
CA ASN A 256 8.01 -15.98 25.30
C ASN A 256 9.31 -15.45 25.93
N LEU A 257 9.27 -15.22 27.25
CA LEU A 257 10.36 -14.68 28.04
C LEU A 257 10.93 -15.69 29.06
N GLU A 258 10.62 -16.98 28.94
CA GLU A 258 11.01 -18.00 29.93
C GLU A 258 12.53 -17.97 30.23
N HIS A 259 13.36 -17.87 29.19
CA HIS A 259 14.81 -17.78 29.35
C HIS A 259 15.27 -16.49 30.03
N VAL A 260 14.55 -15.37 29.82
CA VAL A 260 14.86 -14.09 30.46
C VAL A 260 14.50 -14.15 31.94
N TYR A 261 13.33 -14.69 32.28
CA TYR A 261 12.90 -14.92 33.65
C TYR A 261 13.86 -15.83 34.41
N ASN A 262 14.22 -16.98 33.82
CA ASN A 262 15.14 -17.95 34.43
C ASN A 262 16.56 -17.42 34.62
N SER A 263 16.95 -16.37 33.90
CA SER A 263 18.27 -15.74 34.08
C SER A 263 18.32 -14.86 35.33
N GLU A 264 17.17 -14.41 35.86
CA GLU A 264 17.04 -13.41 36.93
C GLU A 264 17.76 -12.07 36.64
N GLN A 265 18.24 -11.85 35.40
CA GLN A 265 18.99 -10.64 35.03
C GLN A 265 18.07 -9.47 34.66
N TYR A 266 16.85 -9.75 34.22
CA TYR A 266 15.93 -8.75 33.71
C TYR A 266 14.51 -8.99 34.22
N ILE A 267 13.80 -7.90 34.50
CA ILE A 267 12.38 -7.91 34.89
C ILE A 267 11.63 -7.05 33.87
N PRO A 268 10.52 -7.53 33.28
CA PRO A 268 9.71 -6.70 32.40
C PRO A 268 9.08 -5.53 33.18
N GLU A 269 9.43 -4.30 32.82
CA GLU A 269 8.97 -3.11 33.56
C GLU A 269 7.87 -2.34 32.80
N ARG A 270 8.00 -2.20 31.48
CA ARG A 270 7.13 -1.30 30.68
C ARG A 270 6.84 -1.87 29.31
N ILE A 271 5.58 -1.72 28.89
CA ILE A 271 5.15 -1.91 27.51
C ILE A 271 4.85 -0.55 26.90
N LYS A 272 5.31 -0.34 25.67
CA LYS A 272 5.02 0.84 24.87
C LYS A 272 4.55 0.39 23.49
N VAL A 273 3.36 0.84 23.11
CA VAL A 273 2.82 0.62 21.77
C VAL A 273 2.80 1.95 21.03
N THR A 274 3.45 2.00 19.87
CA THR A 274 3.41 3.18 18.98
C THR A 274 2.78 2.82 17.67
N ASN A 275 1.88 3.67 17.16
CA ASN A 275 1.36 3.49 15.81
C ASN A 275 2.40 3.89 14.75
N PHE A 276 2.08 3.69 13.47
CA PHE A 276 2.98 4.00 12.35
C PHE A 276 3.38 5.49 12.26
N ASP A 277 2.55 6.38 12.82
CA ASP A 277 2.82 7.81 12.98
C ASP A 277 3.72 8.14 14.18
N GLY A 278 4.21 7.13 14.91
CA GLY A 278 5.02 7.32 16.10
C GLY A 278 4.26 7.83 17.32
N LYS A 279 2.92 7.89 17.26
CA LYS A 279 2.09 8.28 18.41
C LYS A 279 2.03 7.13 19.41
N ASP A 280 2.19 7.45 20.68
CA ASP A 280 1.95 6.51 21.76
C ASP A 280 0.46 6.16 21.83
N VAL A 281 0.16 4.88 21.68
CA VAL A 281 -1.19 4.32 21.69
C VAL A 281 -1.34 3.24 22.76
N THR A 282 -0.39 3.15 23.70
CA THR A 282 -0.34 2.13 24.76
C THR A 282 -1.64 2.06 25.57
N GLN A 283 -2.32 3.20 25.77
CA GLN A 283 -3.59 3.29 26.50
C GLN A 283 -4.74 2.45 25.92
N TYR A 284 -4.63 1.99 24.67
CA TYR A 284 -5.64 1.14 24.02
C TYR A 284 -5.34 -0.36 24.16
N PHE A 285 -4.30 -0.72 24.93
CA PHE A 285 -3.87 -2.10 25.10
C PHE A 285 -3.80 -2.45 26.57
N ASP A 286 -4.37 -3.61 26.90
CA ASP A 286 -4.12 -4.26 28.19
C ASP A 286 -2.85 -5.11 28.08
N TRP A 287 -2.14 -5.26 29.19
CA TRP A 287 -1.00 -6.15 29.27
C TRP A 287 -0.95 -6.89 30.61
N ARG A 288 -0.41 -8.10 30.57
CA ARG A 288 -0.18 -8.93 31.75
C ARG A 288 1.08 -9.76 31.56
N ILE A 289 1.71 -10.10 32.67
CA ILE A 289 2.78 -11.10 32.73
C ILE A 289 2.11 -12.41 33.12
N GLU A 290 2.23 -13.42 32.27
CA GLU A 290 1.83 -14.79 32.58
C GLU A 290 3.07 -15.56 33.04
N ASN A 291 2.96 -16.19 34.22
CA ASN A 291 4.00 -17.03 34.82
C ASN A 291 3.70 -18.51 34.56
#